data_AF-A0A969FGY0-F1
#
_entry.id   AF-A0A969FGY0-F1
#
_cell.length_a   1.000
_cell.length_b   1.000
_cell.length_c   1.000
_cell.angle_alpha   90.00
_cell.angle_beta   90.00
_cell.angle_gamma   90.00
#
_symmetry.space_group_name_H-M   'P 1'
#
loop_
_entity.id
_entity.type
_entity.pdbx_description
1 polymer ?
#
loop_
_entity_poly.entity_id
_entity_poly.type
_entity_poly.pdbx_seq_one_letter_code
_entity_poly.pdbx_strand_id
1 'polypeptide(L)'
;MPNVLTCPTQPQSAATRDQIQIALAIADDSILKSLLVNCTPAIARPSLIGTVSSSIGVAIAPQTAVDGIIQYESIHCALAPPQFETEHHLFPYTNQTIKQKEYQKLTRCEAETRDLGQNVSLDQALSLLTQVGFSPRQVDEILSLSYEACHKSWWYLLDSDGNPTVPFLRLIRTLRYPNGSYTIQYKDYFSQEKPCCFQKQTQQVLVKIKTGLQSFSETLERINYCRNQLDIKEVILICDTVSDLEARGFISQGISLYAATDLFLPAQANCANCVTRDCPMNGTENSPVLTCRRFCLGEAASYGATHLD
;
A
#
# COMPACT_ATOMS: atom_id res chain seq x y z
N MET A 1 0.05 22.46 -58.85
CA MET A 1 1.06 22.05 -57.85
C MET A 1 0.35 21.97 -56.50
N PRO A 2 0.31 20.81 -55.83
CA PRO A 2 -0.34 20.72 -54.54
C PRO A 2 0.61 21.24 -53.45
N ASN A 3 0.10 22.15 -52.63
CA ASN A 3 0.73 22.65 -51.42
C ASN A 3 0.97 21.50 -50.44
N VAL A 4 2.22 21.25 -50.10
CA VAL A 4 2.61 20.39 -48.98
C VAL A 4 2.45 21.21 -47.70
N LEU A 5 1.38 20.92 -46.94
CA LEU A 5 1.25 21.36 -45.55
C LEU A 5 2.27 20.58 -44.72
N THR A 6 3.46 21.15 -44.51
CA THR A 6 4.42 20.65 -43.52
C THR A 6 3.87 20.95 -42.12
N CYS A 7 3.40 19.90 -41.46
CA CYS A 7 3.08 19.93 -40.03
C CYS A 7 4.40 20.16 -39.24
N PRO A 8 4.46 21.08 -38.26
CA PRO A 8 5.67 21.27 -37.49
C PRO A 8 5.93 20.03 -36.64
N THR A 9 7.09 19.40 -36.85
CA THR A 9 7.57 18.26 -36.08
C THR A 9 7.77 18.71 -34.62
N GLN A 10 6.85 18.37 -33.72
CA GLN A 10 7.07 18.53 -32.29
C GLN A 10 8.33 17.74 -31.88
N PRO A 11 9.20 18.29 -31.01
CA PRO A 11 10.33 17.54 -30.49
C PRO A 11 9.82 16.30 -29.76
N GLN A 12 10.33 15.13 -30.13
CA GLN A 12 9.88 13.81 -29.63
C GLN A 12 9.81 13.74 -28.10
N SER A 13 10.67 14.47 -27.39
CA SER A 13 10.70 14.55 -25.92
C SER A 13 9.48 15.25 -25.30
N ALA A 14 8.91 16.25 -25.97
CA ALA A 14 7.66 16.89 -25.54
C ALA A 14 6.49 15.92 -25.74
N ALA A 15 6.47 15.20 -26.86
CA ALA A 15 5.45 14.20 -27.15
C ALA A 15 5.45 13.06 -26.12
N THR A 16 6.61 12.55 -25.69
CA THR A 16 6.69 11.51 -24.64
C THR A 16 6.18 12.03 -23.30
N ARG A 17 6.54 13.26 -22.92
CA ARG A 17 6.04 13.86 -21.67
C ARG A 17 4.53 14.02 -21.69
N ASP A 18 3.98 14.52 -22.79
CA ASP A 18 2.54 14.70 -22.95
C ASP A 18 1.80 13.35 -22.92
N GLN A 19 2.36 12.31 -23.56
CA GLN A 19 1.83 10.95 -23.51
C GLN A 19 1.79 10.38 -22.09
N ILE A 20 2.86 10.56 -21.32
CA ILE A 20 2.93 10.12 -19.92
C ILE A 20 1.93 10.91 -19.06
N GLN A 21 1.80 12.22 -19.26
CA GLN A 21 0.81 13.03 -18.54
C GLN A 21 -0.62 12.60 -18.85
N ILE A 22 -0.93 12.32 -20.13
CA ILE A 22 -2.23 11.77 -20.53
C ILE A 22 -2.43 10.41 -19.87
N ALA A 23 -1.42 9.53 -19.90
CA ALA A 23 -1.49 8.20 -19.30
C ALA A 23 -1.80 8.26 -17.81
N LEU A 24 -1.15 9.16 -17.07
CA LEU A 24 -1.42 9.39 -15.65
C LEU A 24 -2.80 10.00 -15.39
N ALA A 25 -3.32 10.82 -16.31
CA ALA A 25 -4.63 11.44 -16.18
C ALA A 25 -5.79 10.45 -16.38
N ILE A 26 -5.58 9.41 -17.19
CA ILE A 26 -6.59 8.35 -17.47
C ILE A 26 -6.25 7.00 -16.82
N ALA A 27 -5.22 6.95 -15.98
CA ALA A 27 -4.81 5.75 -15.27
C ALA A 27 -5.91 5.30 -14.30
N ASP A 28 -6.17 4.01 -14.27
CA ASP A 28 -7.05 3.42 -13.25
C ASP A 28 -6.29 3.17 -11.94
N ASP A 29 -7.02 2.85 -10.87
CA ASP A 29 -6.47 2.54 -9.55
C ASP A 29 -5.36 1.49 -9.60
N SER A 30 -5.43 0.53 -10.53
CA SER A 30 -4.44 -0.55 -10.62
C SER A 30 -3.09 -0.04 -11.11
N ILE A 31 -3.08 0.84 -12.12
CA ILE A 31 -1.88 1.46 -12.66
C ILE A 31 -1.27 2.43 -11.64
N LEU A 32 -2.11 3.24 -10.98
CA LEU A 32 -1.63 4.16 -9.95
C LEU A 32 -1.05 3.42 -8.73
N LYS A 33 -1.64 2.30 -8.32
CA LYS A 33 -1.06 1.42 -7.29
C LYS A 33 0.25 0.79 -7.75
N SER A 34 0.32 0.35 -9.00
CA SER A 34 1.55 -0.20 -9.58
C SER A 34 2.70 0.81 -9.57
N LEU A 35 2.42 2.10 -9.82
CA LEU A 35 3.43 3.16 -9.71
C LEU A 35 4.04 3.28 -8.31
N LEU A 36 3.21 3.18 -7.27
CA LEU A 36 3.65 3.28 -5.87
C LEU A 36 4.43 2.04 -5.40
N VAL A 37 4.14 0.88 -5.99
CA VAL A 37 4.71 -0.42 -5.60
C VAL A 37 5.97 -0.76 -6.39
N ASN A 38 5.95 -0.55 -7.71
CA ASN A 38 7.00 -1.01 -8.62
C ASN A 38 8.10 0.06 -8.86
N CYS A 39 7.97 1.25 -8.28
CA CYS A 39 9.06 2.21 -8.27
C CYS A 39 10.22 1.72 -7.38
N THR A 40 11.43 2.24 -7.63
CA THR A 40 12.64 1.86 -6.89
C THR A 40 13.27 3.08 -6.21
N PRO A 41 13.28 3.17 -4.86
CA PRO A 41 12.64 2.26 -3.91
C PRO A 41 11.09 2.35 -3.94
N ALA A 42 10.41 1.28 -3.50
CA ALA A 42 8.96 1.25 -3.41
C ALA A 42 8.46 2.24 -2.35
N ILE A 43 7.39 2.98 -2.66
CA ILE A 43 6.81 3.97 -1.74
C ILE A 43 5.89 3.30 -0.73
N ALA A 44 5.06 2.37 -1.20
CA ALA A 44 4.09 1.70 -0.35
C ALA A 44 3.93 0.22 -0.74
N ARG A 45 3.51 -0.59 0.24
CA ARG A 45 3.20 -2.01 0.00
C ARG A 45 1.79 -2.15 -0.59
N PRO A 46 1.54 -3.09 -1.51
CA PRO A 46 0.23 -3.26 -2.14
C PRO A 46 -0.94 -3.39 -1.15
N SER A 47 -0.71 -4.12 -0.05
CA SER A 47 -1.70 -4.40 0.99
C SER A 47 -2.01 -3.20 1.90
N LEU A 48 -1.18 -2.14 1.85
CA LEU A 48 -1.31 -0.93 2.66
C LEU A 48 -1.80 0.27 1.86
N ILE A 49 -2.23 0.08 0.61
CA ILE A 49 -2.73 1.15 -0.25
C ILE A 49 -4.26 1.03 -0.41
N GLY A 50 -4.98 2.03 0.11
CA GLY A 50 -6.43 2.19 -0.05
C GLY A 50 -6.80 2.78 -1.41
N THR A 51 -7.59 3.84 -1.40
CA THR A 51 -7.94 4.56 -2.64
C THR A 51 -6.74 5.34 -3.15
N VAL A 52 -6.61 5.46 -4.47
CA VAL A 52 -5.55 6.23 -5.13
C VAL A 52 -6.18 7.15 -6.16
N SER A 53 -5.61 8.34 -6.32
CA SER A 53 -6.02 9.31 -7.34
C SER A 53 -4.82 10.09 -7.84
N SER A 54 -4.90 10.63 -9.04
CA SER A 54 -3.85 11.46 -9.64
C SER A 54 -4.39 12.85 -9.99
N SER A 55 -3.50 13.85 -9.95
CA SER A 55 -3.75 15.21 -10.42
C SER A 55 -2.59 15.64 -11.28
N ILE A 56 -2.84 16.05 -12.52
CA ILE A 56 -1.80 16.30 -13.54
C ILE A 56 -1.70 17.80 -13.81
N GLY A 57 -0.48 18.30 -14.05
CA GLY A 57 -0.27 19.71 -14.42
C GLY A 57 -0.55 20.71 -13.29
N VAL A 58 -0.29 20.33 -12.03
CA VAL A 58 -0.59 21.17 -10.86
C VAL A 58 0.27 22.43 -10.87
N ALA A 59 -0.35 23.60 -10.97
CA ALA A 59 0.34 24.88 -10.97
C ALA A 59 0.90 25.21 -9.58
N ILE A 60 2.21 25.46 -9.49
CA ILE A 60 2.88 25.91 -8.26
C ILE A 60 3.04 27.43 -8.29
N ALA A 61 3.46 27.97 -9.44
CA ALA A 61 3.67 29.39 -9.64
C ALA A 61 3.22 29.78 -11.07
N PRO A 62 3.15 31.08 -11.41
CA PRO A 62 2.60 31.54 -12.69
C PRO A 62 3.26 30.96 -13.95
N GLN A 63 4.45 30.35 -13.80
CA GLN A 63 5.24 29.79 -14.90
C GLN A 63 5.75 28.37 -14.63
N THR A 64 5.39 27.75 -13.50
CA THR A 64 5.88 26.42 -13.11
C THR A 64 4.74 25.52 -12.68
N ALA A 65 4.57 24.43 -13.42
CA ALA A 65 3.68 23.33 -13.08
C ALA A 65 4.48 22.06 -12.77
N VAL A 66 3.95 21.26 -11.85
CA VAL A 66 4.35 19.87 -11.61
C VAL A 66 3.73 18.98 -12.67
N ASP A 67 4.41 17.89 -13.01
CA ASP A 67 3.88 16.90 -13.94
C ASP A 67 2.65 16.19 -13.36
N GLY A 68 2.72 15.73 -12.12
CA GLY A 68 1.54 15.31 -11.39
C GLY A 68 1.75 15.12 -9.89
N ILE A 69 0.66 14.87 -9.19
CA ILE A 69 0.62 14.47 -7.78
C ILE A 69 -0.25 13.22 -7.69
N ILE A 70 0.26 12.17 -7.05
CA ILE A 70 -0.52 10.98 -6.70
C ILE A 70 -0.91 11.12 -5.23
N GLN A 71 -2.20 11.07 -4.94
CA GLN A 71 -2.73 11.03 -3.59
C GLN A 71 -3.27 9.63 -3.31
N TYR A 72 -2.82 9.02 -2.21
CA TYR A 72 -3.26 7.69 -1.81
C TYR A 72 -3.60 7.62 -0.32
N GLU A 73 -4.49 6.71 0.03
CA GLU A 73 -4.74 6.35 1.41
C GLU A 73 -3.70 5.31 1.84
N SER A 74 -2.80 5.69 2.76
CA SER A 74 -1.97 4.74 3.47
C SER A 74 -2.77 4.11 4.60
N ILE A 75 -3.00 2.80 4.49
CA ILE A 75 -3.74 2.00 5.45
C ILE A 75 -2.76 1.55 6.52
N HIS A 76 -2.94 2.05 7.73
CA HIS A 76 -2.24 1.59 8.92
C HIS A 76 -3.22 0.80 9.79
N CYS A 77 -2.78 -0.34 10.29
CA CYS A 77 -3.52 -1.01 11.35
C CYS A 77 -3.27 -0.24 12.66
N ALA A 78 -4.31 0.32 13.30
CA ALA A 78 -4.18 0.95 14.62
C ALA A 78 -3.93 -0.06 15.76
N LEU A 79 -3.77 -1.33 15.40
CA LEU A 79 -3.50 -2.44 16.29
C LEU A 79 -1.99 -2.65 16.35
N ALA A 80 -1.38 -1.85 17.22
CA ALA A 80 0.05 -1.79 17.51
C ALA A 80 0.94 -1.20 16.38
N PRO A 81 1.96 -0.39 16.75
CA PRO A 81 2.98 0.03 15.80
C PRO A 81 3.69 -1.22 15.26
N PRO A 82 4.13 -1.20 13.99
CA PRO A 82 4.73 -2.35 13.37
C PRO A 82 6.13 -2.57 13.98
N GLN A 83 6.23 -3.37 15.03
CA GLN A 83 7.50 -3.94 15.45
C GLN A 83 7.80 -5.11 14.52
N PHE A 84 8.27 -4.74 13.34
CA PHE A 84 8.93 -5.63 12.39
C PHE A 84 9.98 -6.48 13.15
N GLU A 85 10.00 -7.79 12.89
CA GLU A 85 11.09 -8.75 13.21
C GLU A 85 11.06 -9.49 14.56
N THR A 86 10.38 -9.04 15.62
CA THR A 86 10.61 -9.66 16.94
C THR A 86 9.81 -10.94 17.21
N GLU A 87 8.66 -11.14 16.55
CA GLU A 87 7.81 -12.32 16.80
C GLU A 87 8.39 -13.64 16.28
N HIS A 88 9.27 -13.61 15.26
CA HIS A 88 9.90 -14.83 14.74
C HIS A 88 10.84 -15.51 15.75
N HIS A 89 11.33 -14.79 16.76
CA HIS A 89 12.28 -15.31 17.73
C HIS A 89 11.67 -15.72 19.08
N LEU A 90 10.53 -15.14 19.47
CA LEU A 90 9.91 -15.45 20.77
C LEU A 90 8.99 -16.66 20.74
N PHE A 91 8.52 -17.05 19.56
CA PHE A 91 7.57 -18.12 19.42
C PHE A 91 7.94 -19.02 18.23
N PRO A 92 8.13 -20.32 18.42
CA PRO A 92 8.41 -21.24 17.31
C PRO A 92 7.15 -21.38 16.42
N TYR A 93 7.08 -20.61 15.34
CA TYR A 93 5.91 -20.50 14.45
C TYR A 93 6.04 -21.19 13.09
N THR A 94 6.99 -22.10 12.90
CA THR A 94 7.24 -22.71 11.59
C THR A 94 6.19 -23.73 11.12
N ASN A 95 5.12 -24.01 11.88
CA ASN A 95 4.06 -24.96 11.49
C ASN A 95 2.61 -24.51 11.79
N GLN A 96 2.38 -23.25 12.20
CA GLN A 96 1.05 -22.84 12.67
C GLN A 96 0.11 -22.37 11.55
N THR A 97 0.61 -21.85 10.43
CA THR A 97 -0.24 -21.29 9.35
C THR A 97 -1.16 -22.34 8.72
N ILE A 98 -0.68 -23.58 8.56
CA ILE A 98 -1.47 -24.70 8.04
C ILE A 98 -2.50 -25.17 9.10
N LYS A 99 -2.08 -25.25 10.36
CA LYS A 99 -2.97 -25.65 11.46
C LYS A 99 -4.02 -24.59 11.80
N GLN A 100 -3.75 -23.30 11.58
CA GLN A 100 -4.68 -22.20 11.88
C GLN A 100 -5.97 -22.26 11.04
N LYS A 101 -5.87 -22.58 9.74
CA LYS A 101 -7.06 -22.79 8.89
C LYS A 101 -7.87 -24.02 9.29
N GLU A 102 -7.21 -25.07 9.81
CA GLU A 102 -7.89 -26.26 10.33
C GLU A 102 -8.52 -26.02 11.70
N TYR A 103 -7.84 -25.31 12.60
CA TYR A 103 -8.38 -24.90 13.91
C TYR A 103 -9.60 -23.98 13.74
N GLN A 104 -9.57 -23.02 12.80
CA GLN A 104 -10.75 -22.19 12.48
C GLN A 104 -11.99 -23.00 12.06
N LYS A 105 -11.81 -24.19 11.47
CA LYS A 105 -12.91 -25.09 11.10
C LYS A 105 -13.39 -25.98 12.25
N LEU A 106 -12.57 -26.22 13.28
CA LEU A 106 -12.80 -27.23 14.31
C LEU A 106 -13.07 -26.65 15.70
N THR A 107 -12.38 -25.58 16.08
CA THR A 107 -12.63 -24.82 17.32
C THR A 107 -13.52 -23.64 16.94
N ARG A 108 -14.36 -23.17 17.87
CA ARG A 108 -15.32 -22.07 17.66
C ARG A 108 -14.64 -20.70 17.45
N CYS A 109 -13.65 -20.65 16.55
CA CYS A 109 -12.75 -19.54 16.30
C CYS A 109 -11.87 -19.16 17.52
N GLU A 110 -11.47 -20.13 18.34
CA GLU A 110 -10.67 -19.89 19.55
C GLU A 110 -9.41 -20.76 19.56
N ALA A 111 -8.27 -20.18 19.96
CA ALA A 111 -7.06 -20.91 20.29
C ALA A 111 -7.09 -21.45 21.73
N GLU A 112 -6.23 -22.42 22.01
CA GLU A 112 -5.92 -22.84 23.37
C GLU A 112 -5.21 -21.70 24.14
N THR A 113 -5.46 -21.62 25.45
CA THR A 113 -4.74 -20.69 26.33
C THR A 113 -3.26 -21.05 26.35
N ARG A 114 -2.39 -20.07 26.15
CA ARG A 114 -0.94 -20.21 26.18
C ARG A 114 -0.33 -19.30 27.22
N ASP A 115 0.83 -19.70 27.72
CA ASP A 115 1.57 -18.92 28.69
C ASP A 115 2.68 -18.16 27.98
N LEU A 116 2.69 -16.84 28.15
CA LEU A 116 3.77 -15.98 27.69
C LEU A 116 4.98 -16.06 28.63
N GLY A 117 4.71 -16.24 29.92
CA GLY A 117 5.71 -16.46 30.95
C GLY A 117 5.08 -17.07 32.19
N GLN A 118 5.77 -18.01 32.82
CA GLN A 118 5.32 -18.68 34.04
C GLN A 118 6.27 -18.36 35.20
N ASN A 119 5.73 -17.95 36.34
CA ASN A 119 6.50 -17.66 37.56
C ASN A 119 7.69 -16.70 37.33
N VAL A 120 7.47 -15.68 36.51
CA VAL A 120 8.50 -14.68 36.17
C VAL A 120 8.55 -13.55 37.20
N SER A 121 9.70 -12.91 37.35
CA SER A 121 9.84 -11.69 38.16
C SER A 121 9.15 -10.50 37.48
N LEU A 122 8.98 -9.39 38.22
CA LEU A 122 8.42 -8.16 37.65
C LEU A 122 9.23 -7.64 36.46
N ASP A 123 10.56 -7.61 36.57
CA ASP A 123 11.44 -7.12 35.49
C ASP A 123 11.36 -8.00 34.25
N GLN A 124 11.23 -9.31 34.44
CA GLN A 124 11.03 -10.27 33.36
C GLN A 124 9.65 -10.09 32.72
N ALA A 125 8.60 -9.87 33.52
CA ALA A 125 7.25 -9.60 33.03
C ALA A 125 7.20 -8.30 32.19
N LEU A 126 7.83 -7.23 32.66
CA LEU A 126 7.98 -5.96 31.93
C LEU A 126 8.71 -6.16 30.60
N SER A 127 9.84 -6.88 30.63
CA SER A 127 10.65 -7.16 29.45
C SER A 127 9.87 -8.00 28.42
N LEU A 128 9.18 -9.05 28.88
CA LEU A 128 8.37 -9.92 28.02
C LEU A 128 7.25 -9.15 27.33
N LEU A 129 6.47 -8.36 28.06
CA LEU A 129 5.36 -7.60 27.47
C LEU A 129 5.86 -6.52 26.50
N THR A 130 6.95 -5.83 26.85
CA THR A 130 7.55 -4.82 25.98
C THR A 130 8.08 -5.44 24.69
N GLN A 131 8.77 -6.59 24.79
CA GLN A 131 9.35 -7.30 23.65
C GLN A 131 8.28 -7.90 22.72
N VAL A 132 7.11 -8.23 23.26
CA VAL A 132 5.95 -8.65 22.46
C VAL A 132 5.31 -7.48 21.70
N GLY A 133 5.60 -6.24 22.07
CA GLY A 133 5.15 -5.05 21.36
C GLY A 133 4.04 -4.26 22.07
N PHE A 134 3.79 -4.51 23.36
CA PHE A 134 2.91 -3.66 24.15
C PHE A 134 3.55 -2.30 24.44
N SER A 135 2.78 -1.22 24.29
CA SER A 135 3.23 0.11 24.69
C SER A 135 3.43 0.20 26.22
N PRO A 136 4.30 1.09 26.74
CA PRO A 136 4.54 1.21 28.18
C PRO A 136 3.25 1.37 29.00
N ARG A 137 2.31 2.17 28.50
CA ARG A 137 0.99 2.34 29.12
C ARG A 137 0.20 1.03 29.19
N GLN A 138 0.19 0.25 28.11
CA GLN A 138 -0.50 -1.05 28.09
C GLN A 138 0.18 -2.06 29.02
N VAL A 139 1.51 -2.03 29.11
CA VAL A 139 2.26 -2.88 30.04
C VAL A 139 1.83 -2.61 31.48
N ASP A 140 1.77 -1.33 31.88
CA ASP A 140 1.32 -0.94 33.21
C ASP A 140 -0.14 -1.36 33.47
N GLU A 141 -1.02 -1.18 32.48
CA GLU A 141 -2.41 -1.63 32.53
C GLU A 141 -2.51 -3.17 32.68
N ILE A 142 -1.71 -3.95 31.96
CA ILE A 142 -1.71 -5.42 32.00
C ILE A 142 -1.21 -5.94 33.36
N LEU A 143 -0.16 -5.34 33.91
CA LEU A 143 0.43 -5.77 35.18
C LEU A 143 -0.41 -5.35 36.40
N SER A 144 -1.28 -4.36 36.23
CA SER A 144 -2.22 -3.89 37.26
C SER A 144 -3.60 -4.56 37.22
N LEU A 145 -3.83 -5.49 36.29
CA LEU A 145 -5.10 -6.24 36.19
C LEU A 145 -5.39 -7.04 37.47
N SER A 146 -6.67 -7.05 37.87
CA SER A 146 -7.18 -7.99 38.86
C SER A 146 -7.23 -9.42 38.30
N TYR A 147 -7.30 -10.43 39.18
CA TYR A 147 -7.31 -11.85 38.81
C TYR A 147 -8.36 -12.24 37.75
N GLU A 148 -9.53 -11.62 37.76
CA GLU A 148 -10.63 -11.90 36.81
C GLU A 148 -10.63 -10.99 35.58
N ALA A 149 -9.74 -9.99 35.55
CA ALA A 149 -9.69 -9.02 34.46
C ALA A 149 -8.75 -9.49 33.34
N CYS A 150 -9.12 -9.11 32.11
CA CYS A 150 -8.31 -9.37 30.93
C CYS A 150 -8.10 -8.07 30.16
N HIS A 151 -6.87 -7.85 29.71
CA HIS A 151 -6.56 -6.84 28.71
C HIS A 151 -6.90 -7.39 27.33
N LYS A 152 -7.66 -6.60 26.55
CA LYS A 152 -8.06 -6.94 25.19
C LYS A 152 -7.25 -6.11 24.22
N SER A 153 -6.55 -6.78 23.31
CA SER A 153 -5.76 -6.13 22.27
C SER A 153 -5.92 -6.91 20.98
N TRP A 154 -6.06 -6.22 19.86
CA TRP A 154 -6.09 -6.89 18.57
C TRP A 154 -4.69 -6.94 17.96
N TRP A 155 -4.47 -7.95 17.14
CA TRP A 155 -3.19 -8.28 16.54
C TRP A 155 -3.39 -8.81 15.12
N TYR A 156 -2.33 -8.77 14.33
CA TYR A 156 -2.23 -9.47 13.05
C TYR A 156 -0.78 -9.96 12.92
N LEU A 157 -0.57 -11.03 12.15
CA LEU A 157 0.77 -11.50 11.81
C LEU A 157 1.08 -11.12 10.37
N LEU A 158 2.33 -11.25 9.96
CA LEU A 158 2.68 -11.27 8.54
C LEU A 158 2.85 -12.73 8.08
N ASP A 159 2.35 -13.05 6.90
CA ASP A 159 2.63 -14.33 6.24
C ASP A 159 4.05 -14.35 5.64
N SER A 160 4.43 -15.46 5.00
CA SER A 160 5.74 -15.64 4.37
C SER A 160 6.02 -14.61 3.27
N ASP A 161 4.98 -14.01 2.71
CA ASP A 161 5.07 -13.02 1.63
C ASP A 161 5.00 -11.58 2.21
N GLY A 162 4.99 -11.44 3.53
CA GLY A 162 4.94 -10.15 4.22
C GLY A 162 3.56 -9.50 4.20
N ASN A 163 2.51 -10.24 3.86
CA ASN A 163 1.13 -9.76 3.88
C ASN A 163 0.48 -9.97 5.25
N PRO A 164 -0.36 -9.04 5.72
CA PRO A 164 -1.07 -9.21 6.99
C PRO A 164 -2.02 -10.42 6.94
N THR A 165 -1.93 -11.28 7.95
CA THR A 165 -2.87 -12.38 8.18
C THR A 165 -4.20 -11.86 8.73
N VAL A 166 -5.16 -12.77 8.89
CA VAL A 166 -6.47 -12.43 9.48
C VAL A 166 -6.25 -11.87 10.89
N PRO A 167 -6.73 -10.63 11.17
CA PRO A 167 -6.62 -10.05 12.50
C PRO A 167 -7.31 -10.93 13.55
N PHE A 168 -6.77 -10.94 14.76
CA PHE A 168 -7.30 -11.71 15.88
C PHE A 168 -7.25 -10.90 17.16
N LEU A 169 -8.19 -11.19 18.06
CA LEU A 169 -8.27 -10.58 19.37
C LEU A 169 -7.48 -11.43 20.36
N ARG A 170 -6.44 -10.86 20.96
CA ARG A 170 -5.69 -11.45 22.05
C ARG A 170 -6.22 -10.92 23.39
N LEU A 171 -6.72 -11.84 24.21
CA LEU A 171 -7.02 -11.58 25.62
C LEU A 171 -5.83 -11.99 26.47
N ILE A 172 -5.26 -11.04 27.20
CA ILE A 172 -4.16 -11.27 28.14
C ILE A 172 -4.70 -11.18 29.56
N ARG A 173 -4.29 -12.12 30.40
CA ARG A 173 -4.52 -12.10 31.84
C ARG A 173 -3.21 -12.27 32.58
N THR A 174 -3.19 -11.69 33.77
CA THR A 174 -2.02 -11.70 34.65
C THR A 174 -2.41 -12.36 35.96
N LEU A 175 -1.69 -13.42 36.34
CA LEU A 175 -1.82 -14.08 37.63
C LEU A 175 -0.66 -13.61 38.51
N ARG A 176 -0.98 -12.88 39.59
CA ARG A 176 0.01 -12.39 40.56
C ARG A 176 0.03 -13.30 41.79
N TYR A 177 1.20 -13.77 42.16
CA TYR A 177 1.39 -14.65 43.31
C TYR A 177 1.90 -13.87 44.54
N PRO A 178 1.68 -14.39 45.77
CA PRO A 178 2.11 -13.73 47.00
C PRO A 178 3.62 -13.53 47.12
N ASN A 179 4.42 -14.36 46.47
CA ASN A 179 5.88 -14.25 46.37
C ASN A 179 6.34 -13.12 45.43
N GLY A 180 5.41 -12.37 44.81
CA GLY A 180 5.72 -11.31 43.86
C GLY A 180 6.00 -11.77 42.44
N SER A 181 5.87 -13.07 42.14
CA SER A 181 5.98 -13.59 40.77
C SER A 181 4.69 -13.44 39.99
N TYR A 182 4.82 -13.45 38.66
CA TYR A 182 3.73 -13.31 37.71
C TYR A 182 3.67 -14.53 36.79
N THR A 183 2.46 -14.94 36.42
CA THR A 183 2.22 -15.76 35.23
C THR A 183 1.35 -14.95 34.26
N ILE A 184 1.83 -14.79 33.04
CA ILE A 184 1.14 -14.05 31.99
C ILE A 184 0.61 -15.06 30.99
N GLN A 185 -0.70 -15.06 30.78
CA GLN A 185 -1.37 -15.99 29.88
C GLN A 185 -2.18 -15.23 28.85
N TYR A 186 -2.27 -15.78 27.65
CA TYR A 186 -3.07 -15.23 26.58
C TYR A 186 -3.93 -16.27 25.90
N LYS A 187 -5.03 -15.82 25.31
CA LYS A 187 -5.88 -16.62 24.44
C LYS A 187 -6.32 -15.79 23.24
N ASP A 188 -6.18 -16.38 22.06
CA ASP A 188 -6.46 -15.73 20.79
C ASP A 188 -7.84 -16.14 20.26
N TYR A 189 -8.61 -15.15 19.83
CA TYR A 189 -9.96 -15.30 19.27
C TYR A 189 -9.96 -14.75 17.84
N PHE A 190 -10.36 -15.60 16.90
CA PHE A 190 -10.33 -15.34 15.46
C PHE A 190 -11.76 -15.05 14.95
N SER A 191 -12.43 -14.02 15.49
CA SER A 191 -13.77 -13.66 15.00
C SER A 191 -13.69 -13.01 13.62
N GLN A 192 -14.64 -13.35 12.74
CA GLN A 192 -14.66 -12.99 11.31
C GLN A 192 -14.99 -11.52 10.99
N GLU A 193 -15.18 -10.66 11.98
CA GLU A 193 -15.38 -9.23 11.75
C GLU A 193 -14.07 -8.47 11.85
N LYS A 194 -13.66 -7.86 10.73
CA LYS A 194 -12.47 -6.99 10.67
C LYS A 194 -12.63 -5.86 11.69
N PRO A 195 -11.68 -5.68 12.62
CA PRO A 195 -11.76 -4.58 13.57
C PRO A 195 -11.77 -3.23 12.84
N CYS A 196 -12.54 -2.25 13.33
CA CYS A 196 -12.70 -0.90 12.77
C CYS A 196 -11.43 -0.03 12.83
N CYS A 197 -10.28 -0.64 13.11
CA CYS A 197 -9.03 -0.03 13.52
C CYS A 197 -8.09 0.30 12.35
N PHE A 198 -8.49 0.13 11.09
CA PHE A 198 -7.67 0.62 9.99
C PHE A 198 -7.72 2.15 9.96
N GLN A 199 -6.63 2.79 10.40
CA GLN A 199 -6.45 4.22 10.25
C GLN A 199 -5.99 4.49 8.83
N LYS A 200 -6.78 5.29 8.13
CA LYS A 200 -6.44 5.78 6.81
C LYS A 200 -5.76 7.13 6.97
N GLN A 201 -4.53 7.24 6.47
CA GLN A 201 -3.85 8.52 6.39
C GLN A 201 -3.65 8.87 4.92
N THR A 202 -4.14 10.03 4.51
CA THR A 202 -3.87 10.56 3.18
C THR A 202 -2.40 10.91 3.07
N GLN A 203 -1.74 10.34 2.07
CA GLN A 203 -0.37 10.62 1.67
C GLN A 203 -0.36 11.18 0.26
N GLN A 204 0.66 11.97 -0.04
CA GLN A 204 0.86 12.59 -1.34
C GLN A 204 2.28 12.32 -1.84
N VAL A 205 2.36 12.03 -3.14
CA VAL A 205 3.60 11.72 -3.84
C VAL A 205 3.70 12.63 -5.05
N LEU A 206 4.81 13.33 -5.17
CA LEU A 206 5.09 14.17 -6.33
C LEU A 206 5.51 13.28 -7.51
N VAL A 207 4.95 13.50 -8.69
CA VAL A 207 5.40 12.86 -9.92
C VAL A 207 6.14 13.87 -10.77
N LYS A 208 7.37 13.51 -11.16
CA LYS A 208 8.20 14.27 -12.09
C LYS A 208 8.54 13.42 -13.30
N ILE A 209 8.38 13.97 -14.49
CA ILE A 209 8.76 13.29 -15.74
C ILE A 209 10.08 13.89 -16.20
N LYS A 210 11.13 13.07 -16.25
CA LYS A 210 12.43 13.47 -16.80
C LYS A 210 12.46 13.17 -18.28
N THR A 211 12.74 14.19 -19.08
CA THR A 211 13.04 14.01 -20.50
C THR A 211 14.54 13.79 -20.71
N GLY A 212 14.91 13.13 -21.81
CA GLY A 212 16.33 12.86 -22.14
C GLY A 212 17.22 14.11 -22.29
N LEU A 213 16.62 15.30 -22.41
CA LEU A 213 17.33 16.57 -22.57
C LEU A 213 17.74 17.22 -21.23
N GLN A 214 17.14 16.79 -20.12
CA GLN A 214 17.37 17.41 -18.81
C GLN A 214 18.56 16.79 -18.10
N SER A 215 19.42 17.64 -17.53
CA SER A 215 20.55 17.20 -16.71
C SER A 215 20.10 16.72 -15.33
N PHE A 216 20.95 15.95 -14.65
CA PHE A 216 20.73 15.51 -13.28
C PHE A 216 20.48 16.68 -12.32
N SER A 217 21.35 17.72 -12.35
CA SER A 217 21.26 18.85 -11.42
C SER A 217 19.99 19.67 -11.66
N GLU A 218 19.66 19.96 -12.91
CA GLU A 218 18.44 20.70 -13.27
C GLU A 218 17.18 19.95 -12.82
N THR A 219 17.17 18.64 -13.01
CA THR A 219 16.05 17.78 -12.57
C THR A 219 15.91 17.81 -11.04
N LEU A 220 17.03 17.66 -10.32
CA LEU A 220 17.04 17.64 -8.87
C LEU A 220 16.67 19.00 -8.25
N GLU A 221 17.19 20.09 -8.78
CA GLU A 221 16.82 21.46 -8.37
C GLU A 221 15.32 21.69 -8.54
N ARG A 222 14.76 21.25 -9.67
CA ARG A 222 13.33 21.39 -9.95
C ARG A 222 12.48 20.53 -9.02
N ILE A 223 12.91 19.31 -8.71
CA ILE A 223 12.24 18.45 -7.72
C ILE A 223 12.25 19.12 -6.35
N ASN A 224 13.41 19.57 -5.88
CA ASN A 224 13.53 20.19 -4.56
C ASN A 224 12.73 21.49 -4.46
N TYR A 225 12.69 22.30 -5.53
CA TYR A 225 11.80 23.45 -5.60
C TYR A 225 10.33 23.04 -5.42
N CYS A 226 9.86 22.00 -6.13
CA CYS A 226 8.47 21.55 -6.02
C CYS A 226 8.16 20.97 -4.64
N ARG A 227 9.07 20.18 -4.05
CA ARG A 227 8.95 19.65 -2.68
C ARG A 227 8.74 20.77 -1.67
N ASN A 228 9.55 21.82 -1.74
CA ASN A 228 9.49 22.94 -0.81
C ASN A 228 8.22 23.78 -0.96
N GLN A 229 7.68 23.90 -2.18
CA GLN A 229 6.47 24.69 -2.42
C GLN A 229 5.18 23.95 -2.05
N LEU A 230 5.15 22.63 -2.21
CA LEU A 230 3.95 21.80 -1.96
C LEU A 230 3.97 21.07 -0.61
N ASP A 231 5.08 21.14 0.14
CA ASP A 231 5.31 20.36 1.37
C ASP A 231 5.17 18.83 1.17
N ILE A 232 5.47 18.36 -0.04
CA ILE A 232 5.43 16.94 -0.39
C ILE A 232 6.86 16.38 -0.35
N LYS A 233 7.10 15.33 0.44
CA LYS A 233 8.42 14.73 0.62
C LYS A 233 8.71 13.62 -0.39
N GLU A 234 7.75 12.75 -0.62
CA GLU A 234 7.91 11.59 -1.50
C GLU A 234 7.82 11.99 -2.97
N VAL A 235 8.70 11.42 -3.80
CA VAL A 235 8.79 11.76 -5.23
C VAL A 235 9.01 10.50 -6.04
N ILE A 236 8.23 10.36 -7.11
CA ILE A 236 8.49 9.43 -8.21
C ILE A 236 9.05 10.22 -9.39
N LEU A 237 10.22 9.80 -9.89
CA LEU A 237 10.80 10.23 -11.14
C LEU A 237 10.50 9.18 -12.21
N ILE A 238 9.68 9.55 -13.19
CA ILE A 238 9.41 8.75 -14.38
C ILE A 238 10.45 9.12 -15.44
N CYS A 239 11.19 8.13 -15.93
CA CYS A 239 12.20 8.33 -16.96
C CYS A 239 12.28 7.13 -17.93
N ASP A 240 12.56 7.40 -19.20
CA ASP A 240 12.80 6.36 -20.22
C ASP A 240 14.16 5.68 -20.01
N THR A 241 15.20 6.50 -19.79
CA THR A 241 16.57 6.04 -19.59
C THR A 241 17.23 6.85 -18.47
N VAL A 242 17.96 6.18 -17.60
CA VAL A 242 18.77 6.77 -16.53
C VAL A 242 20.05 5.96 -16.37
N SER A 243 21.18 6.61 -16.21
CA SER A 243 22.43 5.90 -15.93
C SER A 243 22.46 5.38 -14.50
N ASP A 244 23.20 4.30 -14.23
CA ASP A 244 23.31 3.73 -12.87
C ASP A 244 23.87 4.72 -11.83
N LEU A 245 24.68 5.69 -12.28
CA LEU A 245 25.21 6.74 -11.41
C LEU A 245 24.12 7.75 -11.06
N GLU A 246 23.34 8.21 -12.04
CA GLU A 246 22.21 9.11 -11.80
C GLU A 246 21.13 8.43 -10.97
N ALA A 247 20.84 7.16 -11.23
CA ALA A 247 19.86 6.39 -10.49
C ALA A 247 20.23 6.33 -8.99
N ARG A 248 21.48 5.98 -8.68
CA ARG A 248 22.00 6.01 -7.30
C ARG A 248 21.97 7.42 -6.71
N GLY A 249 22.29 8.43 -7.51
CA GLY A 249 22.19 9.83 -7.13
C GLY A 249 20.78 10.21 -6.68
N PHE A 250 19.76 9.93 -7.49
CA PHE A 250 18.36 10.21 -7.15
C PHE A 250 17.88 9.41 -5.93
N ILE A 251 18.18 8.11 -5.88
CA ILE A 251 17.79 7.25 -4.76
C ILE A 251 18.41 7.75 -3.44
N SER A 252 19.66 8.19 -3.45
CA SER A 252 20.32 8.76 -2.25
C SER A 252 19.64 10.03 -1.73
N GLN A 253 18.88 10.73 -2.58
CA GLN A 253 18.10 11.93 -2.24
C GLN A 253 16.62 11.61 -1.93
N GLY A 254 16.31 10.32 -1.70
CA GLY A 254 14.95 9.85 -1.40
C GLY A 254 13.98 10.02 -2.57
N ILE A 255 14.44 9.83 -3.81
CA ILE A 255 13.61 9.87 -5.01
C ILE A 255 13.45 8.45 -5.55
N SER A 256 12.21 8.02 -5.73
CA SER A 256 11.87 6.73 -6.31
C SER A 256 11.86 6.81 -7.83
N LEU A 257 12.44 5.82 -8.51
CA LEU A 257 12.54 5.77 -9.97
C LEU A 257 11.48 4.83 -10.53
N TYR A 258 10.86 5.22 -11.64
CA TYR A 258 9.92 4.38 -12.37
C TYR A 258 10.24 4.43 -13.88
N ALA A 259 10.35 3.27 -14.51
CA ALA A 259 10.64 3.19 -15.94
C ALA A 259 9.38 3.57 -16.73
N ALA A 260 9.50 4.56 -17.61
CA ALA A 260 8.38 5.02 -18.43
C ALA A 260 7.83 3.93 -19.36
N THR A 261 8.65 2.94 -19.74
CA THR A 261 8.22 1.76 -20.51
C THR A 261 7.17 0.92 -19.80
N ASP A 262 7.07 1.02 -18.48
CA ASP A 262 6.09 0.25 -17.71
C ASP A 262 4.76 1.00 -17.57
N LEU A 263 4.73 2.29 -17.95
CA LEU A 263 3.55 3.15 -17.92
C LEU A 263 2.74 3.12 -19.22
N PHE A 264 3.01 2.19 -20.14
CA PHE A 264 2.10 2.00 -21.26
C PHE A 264 0.76 1.53 -20.72
N LEU A 265 -0.23 2.42 -20.79
CA LEU A 265 -1.63 2.05 -20.65
C LEU A 265 -1.82 0.79 -21.49
N PRO A 266 -2.34 -0.32 -20.94
CA PRO A 266 -2.73 -1.44 -21.76
C PRO A 266 -3.71 -0.86 -22.78
N ALA A 267 -3.26 -0.68 -24.03
CA ALA A 267 -4.10 -0.27 -25.12
C ALA A 267 -5.23 -1.27 -25.10
N GLN A 268 -6.43 -0.84 -24.68
CA GLN A 268 -7.56 -1.74 -24.57
C GLN A 268 -7.66 -2.40 -25.94
N ALA A 269 -7.53 -3.73 -25.96
CA ALA A 269 -7.48 -4.46 -27.22
C ALA A 269 -8.78 -4.15 -27.96
N ASN A 270 -8.70 -3.27 -28.97
CA ASN A 270 -9.83 -2.95 -29.81
C ASN A 270 -9.91 -4.07 -30.84
N CYS A 271 -10.59 -5.13 -30.43
CA CYS A 271 -10.79 -6.34 -31.22
C CYS A 271 -11.47 -6.05 -32.57
N ALA A 272 -12.24 -4.96 -32.69
CA ALA A 272 -12.81 -4.52 -33.97
C ALA A 272 -11.74 -4.08 -34.99
N ASN A 273 -10.60 -3.55 -34.52
CA ASN A 273 -9.51 -3.05 -35.34
C ASN A 273 -8.23 -3.91 -35.21
N CYS A 274 -8.34 -5.15 -34.71
CA CYS A 274 -7.20 -6.03 -34.55
C CYS A 274 -6.61 -6.41 -35.92
N VAL A 275 -5.30 -6.28 -36.10
CA VAL A 275 -4.62 -6.63 -37.36
C VAL A 275 -4.28 -8.13 -37.44
N THR A 276 -4.27 -8.82 -36.29
CA THR A 276 -3.96 -10.26 -36.20
C THR A 276 -5.17 -11.09 -36.61
N ARG A 277 -5.16 -11.60 -37.84
CA ARG A 277 -6.26 -12.37 -38.44
C ARG A 277 -6.55 -13.70 -37.74
N ASP A 278 -5.56 -14.30 -37.09
CA ASP A 278 -5.70 -15.57 -36.36
C ASP A 278 -6.23 -15.37 -34.93
N CYS A 279 -6.50 -14.12 -34.52
CA CYS A 279 -7.13 -13.85 -33.24
C CYS A 279 -8.63 -14.24 -33.32
N PRO A 280 -9.14 -15.12 -32.43
CA PRO A 280 -10.55 -15.53 -32.45
C PRO A 280 -11.52 -14.39 -32.13
N MET A 281 -11.01 -13.25 -31.64
CA MET A 281 -11.79 -12.04 -31.35
C MET A 281 -11.68 -10.98 -32.46
N ASN A 282 -10.94 -11.24 -33.55
CA ASN A 282 -10.77 -10.28 -34.64
C ASN A 282 -12.13 -9.87 -35.27
N GLY A 283 -12.39 -8.56 -35.36
CA GLY A 283 -13.63 -8.00 -35.92
C GLY A 283 -14.83 -8.00 -34.97
N THR A 284 -14.65 -8.39 -33.70
CA THR A 284 -15.72 -8.39 -32.70
C THR A 284 -15.62 -7.20 -31.75
N GLU A 285 -16.71 -6.44 -31.59
CA GLU A 285 -16.77 -5.31 -30.64
C GLU A 285 -16.91 -5.77 -29.18
N ASN A 286 -17.47 -6.96 -28.97
CA ASN A 286 -17.73 -7.52 -27.64
C ASN A 286 -16.61 -8.49 -27.24
N SER A 287 -15.53 -7.98 -26.66
CA SER A 287 -14.54 -8.86 -26.03
C SER A 287 -15.08 -9.42 -24.69
N PRO A 288 -14.74 -10.66 -24.30
CA PRO A 288 -15.14 -11.20 -23.00
C PRO A 288 -14.69 -10.32 -21.83
N VAL A 289 -13.58 -9.58 -22.02
CA VAL A 289 -13.06 -8.60 -21.06
C VAL A 289 -14.00 -7.39 -20.93
N LEU A 290 -14.53 -6.87 -22.04
CA LEU A 290 -15.54 -5.79 -22.03
C LEU A 290 -16.87 -6.26 -21.41
N THR A 291 -17.27 -7.51 -21.70
CA THR A 291 -18.48 -8.10 -21.11
C THR A 291 -18.34 -8.28 -19.60
N CYS A 292 -17.19 -8.80 -19.11
CA CYS A 292 -16.91 -8.91 -17.67
C CYS A 292 -16.89 -7.54 -16.97
N ARG A 293 -16.28 -6.51 -17.57
CA ARG A 293 -16.29 -5.15 -17.00
C ARG A 293 -17.70 -4.55 -16.89
N ARG A 294 -18.59 -4.83 -17.85
CA ARG A 294 -20.01 -4.42 -17.75
C ARG A 294 -20.73 -5.04 -16.56
N PHE A 295 -20.37 -6.27 -16.19
CA PHE A 295 -20.90 -6.89 -14.96
C PHE A 295 -20.29 -6.30 -13.69
N CYS A 296 -19.01 -5.91 -13.68
CA CYS A 296 -18.38 -5.27 -12.53
C CYS A 296 -18.86 -3.83 -12.25
N LEU A 297 -19.39 -3.12 -13.25
CA LEU A 297 -19.98 -1.78 -13.10
C LEU A 297 -21.49 -1.82 -12.77
N GLY A 298 -22.10 -3.01 -12.74
CA GLY A 298 -23.54 -3.19 -12.54
C GLY A 298 -24.05 -3.02 -11.11
N GLU A 299 -23.17 -3.00 -10.09
CA GLU A 299 -23.60 -2.86 -8.68
C GLU A 299 -23.55 -1.40 -8.16
N ALA A 300 -23.04 -0.44 -8.92
CA ALA A 300 -22.94 0.95 -8.49
C ALA A 300 -24.08 1.88 -8.99
N ALA A 301 -25.02 1.37 -9.79
CA ALA A 301 -26.02 2.20 -10.49
C ALA A 301 -27.50 1.90 -10.16
N SER A 302 -27.81 1.24 -9.03
CA SER A 302 -29.21 0.95 -8.64
C SER A 302 -29.66 1.54 -7.29
N TYR A 303 -28.88 2.43 -6.67
CA TYR A 303 -29.34 3.22 -5.51
C TYR A 303 -29.34 4.71 -5.85
N GLY A 304 -30.37 5.17 -6.54
CA GLY A 304 -30.51 6.61 -6.82
C GLY A 304 -31.60 7.01 -7.82
N ALA A 305 -32.79 6.42 -7.73
CA ALA A 305 -33.99 7.01 -8.33
C ALA A 305 -35.27 6.32 -7.82
N THR A 306 -35.79 6.76 -6.67
CA THR A 306 -37.23 6.67 -6.40
C THR A 306 -37.68 7.90 -5.59
N HIS A 307 -38.81 8.46 -6.01
CA HIS A 307 -39.60 9.54 -5.42
C HIS A 307 -39.16 11.00 -5.64
N LEU A 308 -39.52 11.50 -6.83
CA LEU A 308 -40.29 12.74 -6.95
C LEU A 308 -41.59 12.39 -7.66
N ASP A 309 -42.65 12.26 -6.86
CA ASP A 309 -44.05 12.61 -7.11
C ASP A 309 -44.79 12.49 -5.77
#